data_AF-A0A0C3RR56-F1
#
_entry.id   AF-A0A0C3RR56-F1
#
_cell.length_a   1.000
_cell.length_b   1.000
_cell.length_c   1.000
_cell.angle_alpha   90.00
_cell.angle_beta   90.00
_cell.angle_gamma   90.00
#
_symmetry.space_group_name_H-M   'P 1'
#
loop_
_entity.id
_entity.type
_entity.pdbx_description
1 polymer ?
#
loop_
_entity_poly.entity_id
_entity_poly.type
_entity_poly.pdbx_seq_one_letter_code
_entity_poly.pdbx_strand_id
1 'polypeptide(L)'
;MTMAMNTTNLSAPLLRLQVMAPITIPLNVRQSKTQPSALLWSPCSVCAPTSDRTSFFQLVLVNRWARFVYWDRSGAVVSTRFDYVHEPELLSQFSWRFTHISDEQQGMDVDPTATIASKVQVALFENAMGQFLDSMRAQSTAGAFTRYLPGAEDPLDSSGSYPTWKIHVINETSGKRSELIVRRPFAGHSSLFGRATRAYIAYDLRERRLVFMKDAWRIDNPKLRPEFNTYQSLQHHGIPHMPTVFYGGDVRGSDGEVQKTSAPSVGAGRG
;
A
#
# COMPACT_ATOMS: atom_id res chain seq x y z
N MET A 1 -7.54 32.33 -11.81
CA MET A 1 -6.34 32.91 -11.16
C MET A 1 -5.35 31.78 -10.96
N THR A 2 -4.24 31.81 -11.70
CA THR A 2 -3.25 30.73 -11.77
C THR A 2 -2.45 30.70 -10.46
N MET A 3 -2.61 29.65 -9.65
CA MET A 3 -1.86 29.49 -8.40
C MET A 3 -0.40 29.18 -8.72
N ALA A 4 0.51 30.11 -8.39
CA ALA A 4 1.95 29.85 -8.41
C ALA A 4 2.31 28.98 -7.19
N MET A 5 2.62 27.71 -7.44
CA MET A 5 3.02 26.74 -6.42
C MET A 5 4.55 26.82 -6.23
N ASN A 6 4.99 27.07 -4.99
CA ASN A 6 6.42 27.05 -4.67
C ASN A 6 6.75 25.69 -4.04
N THR A 7 7.57 24.89 -4.71
CA THR A 7 7.86 23.49 -4.37
C THR A 7 9.20 23.36 -3.64
N THR A 8 9.22 22.62 -2.54
CA THR A 8 10.45 22.12 -1.90
C THR A 8 10.38 20.62 -1.73
N ASN A 9 11.47 19.96 -2.15
CA ASN A 9 11.88 18.56 -2.04
C ASN A 9 11.49 17.55 -3.13
N LEU A 10 12.52 16.79 -3.51
CA LEU A 10 12.66 15.83 -4.61
C LEU A 10 11.92 14.51 -4.35
N SER A 11 11.00 14.11 -5.23
CA SER A 11 10.63 12.71 -5.39
C SER A 11 10.11 12.42 -6.81
N ALA A 12 10.60 11.32 -7.40
CA ALA A 12 10.03 10.76 -8.62
C ALA A 12 8.64 10.16 -8.32
N PRO A 13 7.72 10.07 -9.29
CA PRO A 13 6.41 9.52 -9.00
C PRO A 13 6.54 8.03 -8.69
N LEU A 14 5.59 7.49 -7.94
CA LEU A 14 5.60 6.08 -7.55
C LEU A 14 4.47 5.33 -8.28
N LEU A 15 4.72 4.06 -8.59
CA LEU A 15 3.75 3.10 -9.16
C LEU A 15 3.45 2.03 -8.12
N ARG A 16 2.19 1.57 -8.05
CA ARG A 16 1.83 0.47 -7.14
C ARG A 16 2.16 -0.88 -7.77
N LEU A 17 2.85 -1.73 -7.02
CA LEU A 17 3.33 -3.04 -7.41
C LEU A 17 2.90 -4.08 -6.38
N GLN A 18 2.44 -5.23 -6.87
CA GLN A 18 2.20 -6.41 -6.05
C GLN A 18 3.09 -7.58 -6.46
N VAL A 19 3.54 -8.36 -5.47
CA VAL A 19 4.34 -9.58 -5.67
C VAL A 19 3.86 -10.67 -4.73
N MET A 20 3.64 -11.87 -5.25
CA MET A 20 3.15 -13.02 -4.47
C MET A 20 4.11 -14.21 -4.54
N ALA A 21 4.34 -14.83 -3.40
CA ALA A 21 5.33 -15.88 -3.24
C ALA A 21 4.91 -16.90 -2.17
N PRO A 22 5.59 -18.06 -2.01
CA PRO A 22 5.34 -18.96 -0.90
C PRO A 22 5.57 -18.27 0.45
N ILE A 23 4.83 -18.68 1.47
CA ILE A 23 5.03 -18.20 2.85
C ILE A 23 6.36 -18.69 3.45
N THR A 24 7.01 -19.66 2.81
CA THR A 24 8.28 -20.22 3.24
C THR A 24 9.49 -19.26 3.07
N ILE A 25 9.35 -18.05 2.53
CA ILE A 25 10.52 -17.16 2.39
C ILE A 25 11.06 -16.74 3.76
N PRO A 26 12.37 -16.89 4.02
CA PRO A 26 13.00 -16.22 5.15
C PRO A 26 12.99 -14.71 4.90
N LEU A 27 11.95 -14.03 5.36
CA LEU A 27 11.86 -12.59 5.27
C LEU A 27 12.71 -11.97 6.37
N ASN A 28 13.84 -11.39 5.99
CA ASN A 28 14.59 -10.48 6.85
C ASN A 28 13.86 -9.12 6.89
N VAL A 29 12.69 -9.06 7.53
CA VAL A 29 12.01 -7.78 7.82
C VAL A 29 12.75 -7.14 8.97
N ARG A 30 13.65 -6.20 8.65
CA ARG A 30 14.25 -5.32 9.66
C ARG A 30 13.15 -4.41 10.22
N GLN A 31 12.57 -4.78 11.36
CA GLN A 31 11.76 -3.85 12.14
C GLN A 31 12.70 -2.81 12.77
N SER A 32 12.84 -1.63 12.16
CA SER A 32 13.47 -0.50 12.83
C SER A 32 12.44 0.15 13.75
N LYS A 33 12.45 -0.24 15.04
CA LYS A 33 11.85 0.57 16.12
C LYS A 33 12.73 1.79 16.35
N THR A 34 12.59 2.79 15.51
CA THR A 34 13.06 4.15 15.82
C THR A 34 11.86 5.05 15.73
N GLN A 35 11.29 5.35 16.90
CA GLN A 35 10.29 6.38 17.09
C GLN A 35 11.06 7.71 17.22
N PRO A 36 11.00 8.64 16.25
CA PRO A 36 11.49 9.98 16.50
C PRO A 36 10.48 10.69 17.41
N SER A 37 10.92 11.03 18.62
CA SER A 37 10.22 11.90 19.54
C SER A 37 10.20 13.32 18.97
N ALA A 38 9.22 13.62 18.14
CA ALA A 38 8.80 14.98 17.83
C ALA A 38 7.27 15.03 17.89
N LEU A 39 6.76 15.77 18.86
CA LEU A 39 5.33 16.02 19.08
C LEU A 39 4.77 16.87 17.93
N LEU A 40 4.41 16.21 16.83
CA LEU A 40 3.48 16.75 15.86
C LEU A 40 2.11 16.16 16.20
N TRP A 41 1.30 16.91 16.94
CA TRP A 41 -0.08 16.55 17.24
C TRP A 41 -0.88 16.50 15.92
N SER A 42 -0.90 15.33 15.29
CA SER A 42 -1.78 15.03 14.18
C SER A 42 -3.06 14.43 14.75
N PRO A 43 -4.25 15.01 14.52
CA PRO A 43 -5.53 14.39 14.87
C PRO A 43 -5.80 13.09 14.06
N CYS A 44 -4.88 12.68 13.21
CA CYS A 44 -5.02 11.61 12.23
C CYS A 44 -4.17 10.37 12.57
N SER A 45 -3.91 10.09 13.84
CA SER A 45 -3.40 8.78 14.26
C SER A 45 -4.44 7.66 14.08
N VAL A 46 -5.72 8.01 13.87
CA VAL A 46 -6.81 7.05 13.59
C VAL A 46 -6.90 6.68 12.10
N CYS A 47 -6.30 7.45 11.18
CA CYS A 47 -6.43 7.19 9.74
C CYS A 47 -5.24 6.41 9.13
N ALA A 48 -4.12 6.25 9.82
CA ALA A 48 -2.90 5.75 9.19
C ALA A 48 -2.83 4.22 8.93
N PRO A 49 -3.34 3.31 9.79
CA PRO A 49 -3.24 1.86 9.52
C PRO A 49 -4.43 1.28 8.75
N THR A 50 -5.61 1.88 8.89
CA THR A 50 -6.90 1.35 8.42
C THR A 50 -7.45 2.03 7.17
N SER A 51 -6.94 3.21 6.80
CA SER A 51 -7.45 3.92 5.64
C SER A 51 -6.74 3.43 4.39
N ASP A 52 -7.49 2.78 3.50
CA ASP A 52 -7.09 2.53 2.12
C ASP A 52 -7.15 3.86 1.36
N ARG A 53 -6.18 4.75 1.66
CA ARG A 53 -5.99 6.04 1.00
C ARG A 53 -4.70 6.07 0.21
N THR A 54 -4.82 6.52 -1.04
CA THR A 54 -3.71 6.79 -1.97
C THR A 54 -3.19 8.21 -1.78
N SER A 55 -4.07 9.14 -1.41
CA SER A 55 -3.76 10.55 -1.12
C SER A 55 -4.73 11.14 -0.08
N PHE A 56 -4.43 12.32 0.44
CA PHE A 56 -5.36 13.07 1.28
C PHE A 56 -5.04 14.57 1.30
N PHE A 57 -6.03 15.39 1.63
CA PHE A 57 -5.84 16.82 1.86
C PHE A 57 -5.80 17.14 3.35
N GLN A 58 -4.96 18.11 3.72
CA GLN A 58 -4.86 18.65 5.06
C GLN A 58 -4.96 20.17 5.00
N LEU A 59 -5.77 20.74 5.90
CA LEU A 59 -5.83 22.19 6.13
C LEU A 59 -4.96 22.54 7.33
N VAL A 60 -3.98 23.42 7.14
CA VAL A 60 -3.10 23.93 8.19
C VAL A 60 -3.49 25.37 8.49
N LEU A 61 -3.92 25.65 9.73
CA LEU A 61 -4.31 26.97 10.20
C LEU A 61 -3.30 27.48 11.23
N VAL A 62 -2.81 28.70 11.04
CA VAL A 62 -1.88 29.36 11.96
C VAL A 62 -2.30 30.82 12.12
N ASN A 63 -2.87 31.17 13.27
CA ASN A 63 -3.53 32.45 13.50
C ASN A 63 -4.55 32.73 12.38
N ARG A 64 -4.44 33.86 11.66
CA ARG A 64 -5.31 34.22 10.52
C ARG A 64 -4.91 33.61 9.17
N TRP A 65 -3.84 32.81 9.13
CA TRP A 65 -3.28 32.26 7.90
C TRP A 65 -3.66 30.79 7.73
N ALA A 66 -3.90 30.39 6.49
CA ALA A 66 -4.21 29.03 6.10
C ALA A 66 -3.30 28.54 4.97
N ARG A 67 -3.10 27.21 4.92
CA ARG A 67 -2.51 26.49 3.79
C ARG A 67 -3.27 25.19 3.55
N PHE A 68 -3.59 24.91 2.29
CA PHE A 68 -3.91 23.57 1.84
C PHE A 68 -2.63 22.78 1.59
N VAL A 69 -2.61 21.54 2.06
CA VAL A 69 -1.56 20.56 1.81
C VAL A 69 -2.20 19.34 1.17
N TYR A 70 -1.75 18.96 -0.02
CA TYR A 70 -2.08 17.69 -0.65
C TYR A 70 -0.95 16.70 -0.35
N TRP A 71 -1.29 15.53 0.18
CA TRP A 71 -0.36 14.46 0.47
C TRP A 71 -0.65 13.26 -0.41
N ASP A 72 0.40 12.62 -0.92
CA ASP A 72 0.33 11.29 -1.50
C ASP A 72 1.56 10.46 -1.11
N ARG A 73 1.70 9.26 -1.70
CA ARG A 73 2.83 8.38 -1.38
C ARG A 73 4.18 8.92 -1.85
N SER A 74 4.23 9.83 -2.83
CA SER A 74 5.46 10.46 -3.28
C SER A 74 5.85 11.68 -2.44
N GLY A 75 4.91 12.37 -1.79
CA GLY A 75 5.23 13.49 -0.91
C GLY A 75 4.06 14.42 -0.62
N ALA A 76 4.35 15.72 -0.50
CA ALA A 76 3.36 16.75 -0.23
C ALA A 76 3.50 17.92 -1.19
N VAL A 77 2.36 18.47 -1.62
CA VAL A 77 2.25 19.74 -2.34
C VAL A 77 1.59 20.75 -1.42
N VAL A 78 2.25 21.88 -1.19
CA VAL A 78 1.78 22.90 -0.25
C VAL A 78 1.41 24.16 -1.02
N SER A 79 0.18 24.64 -0.81
CA SER A 79 -0.27 25.93 -1.35
C SER A 79 0.50 27.11 -0.74
N THR A 80 0.48 28.25 -1.44
CA THR A 80 0.85 29.53 -0.83
C THR A 80 -0.05 29.80 0.38
N ARG A 81 0.50 30.43 1.42
CA ARG A 81 -0.32 30.88 2.55
C ARG A 81 -1.34 31.90 2.06
N PHE A 82 -2.55 31.86 2.61
CA PHE A 82 -3.59 32.86 2.38
C PHE A 82 -4.25 33.27 3.69
N ASP A 83 -4.83 34.47 3.73
CA ASP A 83 -5.48 35.01 4.92
C ASP A 83 -6.95 34.62 4.91
N TYR A 84 -7.32 33.55 5.61
CA TYR A 84 -8.68 33.02 5.50
C TYR A 84 -9.75 33.92 6.14
N VAL A 85 -9.34 34.98 6.86
CA VAL A 85 -10.25 35.99 7.40
C VAL A 85 -10.61 37.02 6.32
N HIS A 86 -9.65 37.40 5.47
CA HIS A 86 -9.90 38.32 4.34
C HIS A 86 -10.33 37.62 3.06
N GLU A 87 -9.93 36.37 2.86
CA GLU A 87 -10.20 35.54 1.68
C GLU A 87 -10.96 34.25 2.07
N PRO A 88 -12.12 34.33 2.76
CA PRO A 88 -12.88 33.15 3.20
C PRO A 88 -13.40 32.31 2.03
N GLU A 89 -13.53 32.90 0.84
CA GLU A 89 -13.95 32.23 -0.39
C GLU A 89 -13.02 31.09 -0.81
N LEU A 90 -11.73 31.15 -0.44
CA LEU A 90 -10.80 30.06 -0.73
C LEU A 90 -11.13 28.80 0.07
N LEU A 91 -11.50 28.95 1.36
CA LEU A 91 -11.93 27.82 2.20
C LEU A 91 -13.28 27.26 1.76
N SER A 92 -14.23 28.13 1.41
CA SER A 92 -15.56 27.70 0.99
C SER A 92 -15.51 27.01 -0.37
N GLN A 93 -14.74 27.55 -1.34
CA GLN A 93 -14.53 26.90 -2.63
C GLN A 93 -13.80 25.57 -2.50
N PHE A 94 -12.77 25.49 -1.65
CA PHE A 94 -12.09 24.21 -1.40
C PHE A 94 -13.07 23.19 -0.82
N SER A 95 -13.81 23.55 0.23
CA SER A 95 -14.78 22.65 0.86
C SER A 95 -15.86 22.20 -0.14
N TRP A 96 -16.40 23.13 -0.91
CA TRP A 96 -17.39 22.82 -1.94
C TRP A 96 -16.81 21.90 -3.01
N ARG A 97 -15.64 22.19 -3.58
CA ARG A 97 -15.01 21.31 -4.58
C ARG A 97 -14.70 19.95 -3.99
N PHE A 98 -14.15 19.89 -2.79
CA PHE A 98 -13.78 18.65 -2.11
C PHE A 98 -15.00 17.73 -1.89
N THR A 99 -16.17 18.29 -1.57
CA THR A 99 -17.39 17.48 -1.42
C THR A 99 -18.03 17.05 -2.75
N HIS A 100 -17.61 17.62 -3.88
CA HIS A 100 -18.17 17.34 -5.20
C HIS A 100 -17.22 16.56 -6.13
N ILE A 101 -15.98 16.32 -5.72
CA ILE A 101 -15.05 15.43 -6.41
C ILE A 101 -15.33 13.96 -6.06
N SER A 102 -14.89 13.02 -6.90
CA SER A 102 -15.10 11.59 -6.68
C SER A 102 -14.30 11.06 -5.48
N ASP A 103 -14.69 9.88 -4.95
CA ASP A 103 -13.97 9.20 -3.87
C ASP A 103 -12.48 9.00 -4.20
N GLU A 104 -12.17 8.66 -5.45
CA GLU A 104 -10.79 8.54 -5.95
C GLU A 104 -10.04 9.87 -5.86
N GLN A 105 -10.67 10.98 -6.27
CA GLN A 105 -10.09 12.32 -6.20
C GLN A 105 -9.97 12.82 -4.74
N GLN A 106 -10.82 12.35 -3.83
CA GLN A 106 -10.67 12.56 -2.38
C GLN A 106 -9.53 11.72 -1.78
N GLY A 107 -8.95 10.82 -2.57
CA GLY A 107 -7.80 10.00 -2.23
C GLY A 107 -8.14 8.64 -1.65
N MET A 108 -9.40 8.18 -1.76
CA MET A 108 -9.78 6.80 -1.46
C MET A 108 -9.18 5.86 -2.50
N ASP A 109 -8.68 4.71 -2.06
CA ASP A 109 -8.17 3.66 -2.93
C ASP A 109 -9.33 2.93 -3.59
N VAL A 110 -9.64 3.31 -4.83
CA VAL A 110 -10.68 2.67 -5.67
C VAL A 110 -10.01 1.64 -6.58
N ASP A 111 -9.29 0.69 -5.99
CA ASP A 111 -8.67 -0.41 -6.72
C ASP A 111 -9.78 -1.30 -7.32
N PRO A 112 -9.97 -1.32 -8.66
CA PRO A 112 -11.02 -2.12 -9.29
C PRO A 112 -10.78 -3.62 -9.13
N THR A 113 -9.58 -4.02 -8.71
CA THR A 113 -9.24 -5.42 -8.46
C THR A 113 -9.67 -5.88 -7.06
N ALA A 114 -10.00 -4.97 -6.15
CA ALA A 114 -10.38 -5.28 -4.77
C ALA A 114 -11.90 -5.22 -4.56
N THR A 115 -12.47 -6.30 -4.02
CA THR A 115 -13.90 -6.38 -3.67
C THR A 115 -14.08 -7.03 -2.30
N ILE A 116 -15.21 -6.82 -1.63
CA ILE A 116 -15.47 -7.48 -0.35
C ILE A 116 -15.63 -9.00 -0.56
N ALA A 117 -14.93 -9.79 0.25
CA ALA A 117 -15.00 -11.24 0.20
C ALA A 117 -16.36 -11.75 0.73
N SER A 118 -16.86 -12.84 0.13
CA SER A 118 -18.08 -13.49 0.60
C SER A 118 -17.84 -14.25 1.92
N LYS A 119 -18.90 -14.54 2.68
CA LYS A 119 -18.81 -15.33 3.92
C LYS A 119 -18.13 -16.70 3.72
N VAL A 120 -18.35 -17.34 2.56
CA VAL A 120 -17.72 -18.62 2.22
C VAL A 120 -16.22 -18.45 2.03
N GLN A 121 -15.79 -17.40 1.33
CA GLN A 121 -14.38 -17.09 1.10
C GLN A 121 -13.66 -16.73 2.40
N VAL A 122 -14.33 -15.98 3.28
CA VAL A 122 -13.86 -15.68 4.64
C VAL A 122 -13.60 -16.97 5.43
N ALA A 123 -14.57 -17.89 5.44
CA ALA A 123 -14.42 -19.16 6.14
C ALA A 123 -13.28 -20.03 5.60
N LEU A 124 -13.06 -20.03 4.27
CA LEU A 124 -11.93 -20.73 3.65
C LEU A 124 -10.58 -20.15 4.11
N PHE A 125 -10.46 -18.83 4.14
CA PHE A 125 -9.27 -18.14 4.62
C PHE A 125 -9.00 -18.46 6.09
N GLU A 126 -10.01 -18.35 6.96
CA GLU A 126 -9.88 -18.62 8.40
C GLU A 126 -9.50 -20.08 8.68
N ASN A 127 -10.10 -21.03 7.97
CA ASN A 127 -9.75 -22.44 8.09
C ASN A 127 -8.28 -22.69 7.68
N ALA A 128 -7.87 -22.16 6.52
CA ALA A 128 -6.50 -22.30 6.04
C ALA A 128 -5.49 -21.66 7.01
N MET A 129 -5.81 -20.50 7.57
CA MET A 129 -5.00 -19.82 8.58
C MET A 129 -4.89 -20.64 9.87
N GLY A 130 -6.00 -21.23 10.35
CA GLY A 130 -6.01 -22.11 11.52
C GLY A 130 -5.06 -23.30 11.33
N GLN A 131 -5.19 -24.02 10.21
CA GLN A 131 -4.32 -25.14 9.86
C GLN A 131 -2.84 -24.71 9.78
N PHE A 132 -2.57 -23.53 9.20
CA PHE A 132 -1.23 -22.99 9.09
C PHE A 132 -0.60 -22.67 10.46
N LEU A 133 -1.34 -21.97 11.32
CA LEU A 133 -0.88 -21.65 12.68
C LEU A 133 -0.63 -22.91 13.51
N ASP A 134 -1.51 -23.91 13.42
CA ASP A 134 -1.36 -25.19 14.12
C ASP A 134 -0.14 -25.96 13.61
N SER A 135 0.09 -25.97 12.29
CA SER A 135 1.29 -26.58 11.71
C SER A 135 2.59 -25.92 12.18
N MET A 136 2.60 -24.58 12.36
CA MET A 136 3.76 -23.85 12.90
C MET A 136 4.00 -24.20 14.38
N ARG A 137 2.94 -24.31 15.19
CA ARG A 137 3.04 -24.71 16.61
C ARG A 137 3.51 -26.16 16.78
N ALA A 138 3.07 -27.06 15.92
CA ALA A 138 3.53 -28.45 15.95
C ALA A 138 5.02 -28.58 15.62
N GLN A 139 5.51 -27.82 14.64
CA GLN A 139 6.93 -27.83 14.23
C GLN A 139 7.86 -27.26 15.29
N SER A 140 7.42 -26.24 16.06
CA SER A 140 8.22 -25.67 17.15
C SER A 140 8.43 -26.64 18.31
N THR A 141 7.50 -27.55 18.51
CA THR A 141 7.57 -28.57 19.56
C THR A 141 8.50 -29.73 19.17
N ALA A 142 8.64 -30.00 17.87
CA ALA A 142 9.46 -31.09 17.33
C ALA A 142 10.96 -30.77 17.21
N GLY A 143 11.42 -29.59 17.67
CA GLY A 143 12.82 -29.17 17.57
C GLY A 143 13.31 -28.92 16.14
N ALA A 144 12.42 -28.94 15.15
CA ALA A 144 12.72 -28.56 13.77
C ALA A 144 12.85 -27.03 13.67
N PHE A 145 13.73 -26.54 12.78
CA PHE A 145 13.81 -25.12 12.44
C PHE A 145 12.43 -24.60 12.00
N THR A 146 11.71 -24.02 12.94
CA THR A 146 10.37 -23.52 12.70
C THR A 146 10.53 -22.15 12.09
N ARG A 147 9.98 -21.94 10.89
CA ARG A 147 9.86 -20.59 10.31
C ARG A 147 8.72 -19.88 11.03
N TYR A 148 8.96 -19.50 12.30
CA TYR A 148 8.03 -18.64 13.01
C TYR A 148 7.97 -17.31 12.28
N LEU A 149 6.77 -16.95 11.83
CA LEU A 149 6.49 -15.66 11.22
C LEU A 149 5.85 -14.79 12.31
N PRO A 150 6.57 -13.81 12.87
CA PRO A 150 6.01 -12.93 13.89
C PRO A 150 4.76 -12.20 13.37
N GLY A 151 3.66 -12.24 14.13
CA GLY A 151 2.39 -11.60 13.76
C GLY A 151 1.56 -12.41 12.77
N ALA A 152 1.87 -13.68 12.50
CA ALA A 152 1.08 -14.53 11.60
C ALA A 152 -0.38 -14.72 12.03
N GLU A 153 -0.70 -14.46 13.29
CA GLU A 153 -2.05 -14.43 13.86
C GLU A 153 -2.82 -13.14 13.54
N ASP A 154 -2.12 -12.03 13.28
CA ASP A 154 -2.74 -10.71 13.03
C ASP A 154 -3.76 -10.73 11.88
N PRO A 155 -3.54 -11.46 10.76
CA PRO A 155 -4.51 -11.55 9.67
C PRO A 155 -5.86 -12.16 10.06
N LEU A 156 -5.96 -12.92 11.17
CA LEU A 156 -7.27 -13.38 11.66
C LEU A 156 -8.10 -12.23 12.23
N ASP A 157 -7.47 -11.12 12.63
CA ASP A 157 -8.08 -9.92 13.19
C ASP A 157 -9.12 -10.25 14.27
N SER A 158 -8.65 -10.62 15.47
CA SER A 158 -9.53 -11.03 16.58
C SER A 158 -10.58 -9.99 16.97
N SER A 159 -10.39 -8.71 16.62
CA SER A 159 -11.37 -7.63 16.81
C SER A 159 -12.49 -7.61 15.77
N GLY A 160 -12.38 -8.33 14.65
CA GLY A 160 -13.36 -8.33 13.56
C GLY A 160 -13.55 -6.96 12.89
N SER A 161 -12.57 -6.08 13.04
CA SER A 161 -12.61 -4.67 12.60
C SER A 161 -12.15 -4.49 11.16
N TYR A 162 -11.30 -5.37 10.65
CA TYR A 162 -10.77 -5.28 9.30
C TYR A 162 -11.70 -6.00 8.31
N PRO A 163 -12.09 -5.34 7.21
CA PRO A 163 -12.76 -6.02 6.11
C PRO A 163 -11.85 -7.10 5.53
N THR A 164 -12.47 -8.18 5.06
CA THR A 164 -11.77 -9.20 4.26
C THR A 164 -12.00 -8.90 2.79
N TRP A 165 -10.91 -8.75 2.05
CA TRP A 165 -10.92 -8.39 0.65
C TRP A 165 -10.63 -9.61 -0.22
N LYS A 166 -11.28 -9.65 -1.38
CA LYS A 166 -10.97 -10.48 -2.52
C LYS A 166 -10.27 -9.62 -3.55
N ILE A 167 -9.02 -9.94 -3.87
CA ILE A 167 -8.17 -9.21 -4.80
C ILE A 167 -7.97 -10.04 -6.07
N HIS A 168 -8.29 -9.46 -7.22
CA HIS A 168 -8.04 -10.03 -8.53
C HIS A 168 -6.60 -9.74 -8.95
N VAL A 169 -5.79 -10.80 -9.12
CA VAL A 169 -4.38 -10.66 -9.46
C VAL A 169 -4.12 -11.18 -10.85
N ILE A 170 -3.34 -10.43 -11.63
CA ILE A 170 -2.92 -10.80 -12.97
C ILE A 170 -1.40 -10.86 -12.97
N ASN A 171 -0.85 -12.02 -13.35
CA ASN A 171 0.58 -12.14 -13.59
C ASN A 171 0.91 -11.43 -14.89
N GLU A 172 1.68 -10.33 -14.82
CA GLU A 172 1.92 -9.44 -15.95
C GLU A 172 2.58 -10.14 -17.15
N THR A 173 3.39 -11.16 -16.90
CA THR A 173 4.17 -11.83 -17.95
C THR A 173 3.45 -13.03 -18.56
N SER A 174 2.75 -13.81 -17.74
CA SER A 174 2.06 -15.03 -18.21
C SER A 174 0.58 -14.80 -18.52
N GLY A 175 0.01 -13.65 -18.14
CA GLY A 175 -1.42 -13.37 -18.24
C GLY A 175 -2.29 -14.23 -17.32
N LYS A 176 -1.70 -15.13 -16.52
CA LYS A 176 -2.43 -15.99 -15.58
C LYS A 176 -3.13 -15.12 -14.54
N ARG A 177 -4.39 -15.45 -14.27
CA ARG A 177 -5.23 -14.76 -13.30
C ARG A 177 -5.45 -15.64 -12.08
N SER A 178 -5.51 -15.02 -10.91
CA SER A 178 -6.03 -15.65 -9.70
C SER A 178 -6.85 -14.66 -8.87
N GLU A 179 -7.53 -15.17 -7.87
CA GLU A 179 -8.25 -14.41 -6.86
C GLU A 179 -7.64 -14.74 -5.49
N LEU A 180 -7.26 -13.70 -4.75
CA LEU A 180 -6.65 -13.84 -3.44
C LEU A 180 -7.60 -13.31 -2.37
N ILE A 181 -7.73 -14.04 -1.27
CA ILE A 181 -8.41 -13.53 -0.07
C ILE A 181 -7.35 -12.99 0.89
N VAL A 182 -7.49 -11.72 1.26
CA VAL A 182 -6.62 -11.06 2.24
C VAL A 182 -7.45 -10.35 3.30
N ARG A 183 -6.90 -10.24 4.51
CA ARG A 183 -7.47 -9.41 5.58
C ARG A 183 -6.42 -8.42 6.05
N ARG A 184 -6.11 -8.40 7.35
CA ARG A 184 -5.18 -7.46 7.96
C ARG A 184 -3.73 -7.80 7.54
N PRO A 185 -2.92 -6.80 7.15
CA PRO A 185 -1.50 -7.04 6.92
C PRO A 185 -0.81 -7.37 8.24
N PHE A 186 0.08 -8.36 8.23
CA PHE A 186 0.85 -8.77 9.41
C PHE A 186 2.14 -7.97 9.60
N ALA A 187 2.58 -7.27 8.56
CA ALA A 187 3.67 -6.30 8.66
C ALA A 187 3.43 -5.13 7.71
N GLY A 188 3.82 -3.94 8.13
CA GLY A 188 3.74 -2.75 7.29
C GLY A 188 4.41 -1.54 7.91
N HIS A 189 4.62 -0.51 7.10
CA HIS A 189 5.11 0.78 7.57
C HIS A 189 3.96 1.75 7.87
N SER A 190 4.07 2.48 8.98
CA SER A 190 3.15 3.57 9.36
C SER A 190 3.40 4.90 8.66
N SER A 191 4.42 4.96 7.78
CA SER A 191 4.78 6.20 7.08
C SER A 191 3.67 6.65 6.13
N LEU A 192 3.37 7.94 6.16
CA LEU A 192 2.40 8.57 5.26
C LEU A 192 2.90 8.57 3.81
N PHE A 193 4.21 8.69 3.61
CA PHE A 193 4.88 8.74 2.31
C PHE A 193 5.95 7.65 2.16
N GLY A 194 6.45 7.47 0.94
CA GLY A 194 7.41 6.44 0.57
C GLY A 194 6.73 5.16 0.09
N ARG A 195 7.42 4.02 0.26
CA ARG A 195 7.03 2.75 -0.37
C ARG A 195 5.73 2.14 0.19
N ALA A 196 5.30 2.59 1.37
CA ALA A 196 4.12 2.11 2.11
C ALA A 196 3.93 0.59 2.02
N THR A 197 5.02 -0.17 2.16
CA THR A 197 5.01 -1.62 1.95
C THR A 197 4.12 -2.27 2.99
N ARG A 198 3.16 -3.08 2.53
CA ARG A 198 2.28 -3.93 3.33
C ARG A 198 2.52 -5.39 2.95
N ALA A 199 2.60 -6.24 3.96
CA ALA A 199 2.80 -7.67 3.83
C ALA A 199 1.55 -8.38 4.34
N TYR A 200 0.97 -9.20 3.49
CA TYR A 200 -0.24 -9.96 3.74
C TYR A 200 0.06 -11.45 3.68
N ILE A 201 -0.67 -12.20 4.50
CA ILE A 201 -0.93 -13.61 4.23
C ILE A 201 -2.22 -13.64 3.42
N ALA A 202 -2.15 -14.23 2.23
CA ALA A 202 -3.25 -14.30 1.28
C ALA A 202 -3.63 -15.76 1.02
N TYR A 203 -4.91 -16.06 0.82
CA TYR A 203 -5.36 -17.37 0.35
C TYR A 203 -5.65 -17.33 -1.14
N ASP A 204 -4.88 -18.09 -1.92
CA ASP A 204 -5.07 -18.25 -3.37
C ASP A 204 -6.25 -19.19 -3.62
N LEU A 205 -7.36 -18.67 -4.13
CA LEU A 205 -8.58 -19.45 -4.39
C LEU A 205 -8.39 -20.49 -5.49
N ARG A 206 -7.51 -20.21 -6.46
CA ARG A 206 -7.27 -21.09 -7.61
C ARG A 206 -6.41 -22.29 -7.21
N GLU A 207 -5.30 -22.01 -6.53
CA GLU A 207 -4.34 -23.04 -6.12
C GLU A 207 -4.62 -23.60 -4.71
N ARG A 208 -5.66 -23.08 -4.04
CA ARG A 208 -6.18 -23.49 -2.72
C ARG A 208 -5.13 -23.54 -1.61
N ARG A 209 -4.29 -22.51 -1.54
CA ARG A 209 -3.14 -22.45 -0.62
C ARG A 209 -2.89 -21.04 -0.10
N LEU A 210 -2.22 -20.95 1.04
CA LEU A 210 -1.74 -19.67 1.53
C LEU A 210 -0.46 -19.24 0.80
N VAL A 211 -0.39 -17.96 0.44
CA VAL A 211 0.74 -17.30 -0.20
C VAL A 211 1.08 -16.01 0.55
N PHE A 212 2.34 -15.62 0.52
CA PHE A 212 2.78 -14.31 0.94
C PHE A 212 2.46 -13.31 -0.17
N MET A 213 1.79 -12.21 0.15
CA MET A 213 1.50 -11.12 -0.77
C MET A 213 2.13 -9.83 -0.25
N LYS A 214 2.98 -9.23 -1.08
CA LYS A 214 3.59 -7.93 -0.85
C LYS A 214 2.89 -6.88 -1.71
N ASP A 215 2.42 -5.82 -1.10
CA ASP A 215 1.89 -4.62 -1.75
C ASP A 215 2.82 -3.45 -1.45
N ALA A 216 3.28 -2.72 -2.46
CA ALA A 216 4.23 -1.62 -2.29
C ALA A 216 4.17 -0.59 -3.42
N TRP A 217 4.58 0.63 -3.11
CA TRP A 217 4.82 1.68 -4.09
C TRP A 217 6.30 1.65 -4.51
N ARG A 218 6.57 1.44 -5.81
CA ARG A 218 7.90 1.46 -6.43
C ARG A 218 8.17 2.78 -7.13
N ILE A 219 9.43 3.15 -7.26
CA ILE A 219 9.83 4.34 -8.02
C ILE A 219 9.56 4.11 -9.51
N ASP A 220 8.91 5.07 -10.16
CA ASP A 220 8.77 5.12 -11.61
C ASP A 220 10.06 5.63 -12.24
N ASN A 221 11.00 4.72 -12.50
CA ASN A 221 12.27 5.05 -13.13
C ASN A 221 12.65 3.96 -14.15
N PRO A 222 12.83 4.28 -15.44
CA PRO A 222 13.22 3.30 -16.46
C PRO A 222 14.53 2.55 -16.17
N LYS A 223 15.43 3.14 -15.36
CA LYS A 223 16.69 2.51 -14.94
C LYS A 223 16.49 1.49 -13.81
N LEU A 224 15.36 1.54 -13.11
CA LEU A 224 15.02 0.62 -12.03
C LEU A 224 14.05 -0.43 -12.54
N ARG A 225 14.51 -1.68 -12.55
CA ARG A 225 13.67 -2.81 -12.95
C ARG A 225 12.61 -3.08 -11.87
N PRO A 226 11.34 -3.33 -12.23
CA PRO A 226 10.34 -3.78 -11.26
C PRO A 226 10.82 -5.03 -10.52
N GLU A 227 10.45 -5.14 -9.25
CA GLU A 227 10.87 -6.26 -8.39
C GLU A 227 10.43 -7.60 -8.97
N PHE A 228 9.19 -7.68 -9.48
CA PHE A 228 8.66 -8.87 -10.15
C PHE A 228 9.53 -9.30 -11.35
N ASN A 229 9.85 -8.38 -12.26
CA ASN A 229 10.67 -8.66 -13.44
C ASN A 229 12.11 -9.03 -13.07
N THR A 230 12.61 -8.53 -11.94
CA THR A 230 13.92 -8.90 -11.40
C THR A 230 13.92 -10.36 -10.97
N TYR A 231 12.91 -10.80 -10.21
CA TYR A 231 12.77 -12.21 -9.84
C TYR A 231 12.68 -13.13 -11.06
N GLN A 232 11.91 -12.75 -12.07
CA GLN A 232 11.81 -13.53 -13.32
C GLN A 232 13.15 -13.63 -14.05
N SER A 233 13.88 -12.52 -14.15
CA SER A 233 15.21 -12.51 -14.75
C SER A 233 16.15 -13.45 -14.01
N LEU A 234 16.16 -13.42 -12.67
CA LEU A 234 17.02 -14.29 -11.86
C LEU A 234 16.62 -15.77 -11.99
N GLN A 235 15.32 -16.05 -12.03
CA GLN A 235 14.81 -17.42 -12.25
C GLN A 235 15.18 -17.95 -13.64
N HIS A 236 15.10 -17.13 -14.68
CA HIS A 236 15.49 -17.50 -16.04
C HIS A 236 16.98 -17.87 -16.14
N HIS A 237 17.84 -17.20 -15.37
CA HIS A 237 19.27 -17.50 -15.30
C HIS A 237 19.61 -18.67 -14.35
N GLY A 238 18.60 -19.35 -13.78
CA GLY A 238 18.81 -20.53 -12.94
C GLY A 238 19.53 -20.23 -11.62
N ILE A 239 19.43 -19.00 -11.10
CA ILE A 239 20.09 -18.63 -9.84
C ILE A 239 19.50 -19.45 -8.68
N PRO A 240 20.34 -20.21 -7.93
CA PRO A 240 19.85 -21.06 -6.85
C PRO A 240 19.42 -20.25 -5.62
N HIS A 241 18.67 -20.89 -4.72
CA HIS A 241 18.21 -20.32 -3.44
C HIS A 241 17.34 -19.06 -3.54
N MET A 242 16.79 -18.79 -4.72
CA MET A 242 15.86 -17.69 -4.94
C MET A 242 14.46 -18.04 -4.41
N PRO A 243 13.75 -17.06 -3.82
CA PRO A 243 12.31 -17.18 -3.60
C PRO A 243 11.56 -17.46 -4.90
N THR A 244 10.69 -18.48 -4.89
CA THR A 244 9.75 -18.71 -5.99
C THR A 244 8.72 -17.59 -6.00
N VAL A 245 8.47 -16.97 -7.16
CA VAL A 245 7.40 -15.97 -7.29
C VAL A 245 6.31 -16.53 -8.18
N PHE A 246 5.05 -16.45 -7.72
CA PHE A 246 3.90 -17.01 -8.42
C PHE A 246 3.20 -15.97 -9.30
N TYR A 247 2.96 -14.79 -8.73
CA TYR A 247 2.26 -13.70 -9.39
C TYR A 247 2.96 -12.39 -9.05
N GLY A 248 2.77 -11.40 -9.92
CA GLY A 248 3.19 -10.04 -9.67
C GLY A 248 3.06 -9.18 -10.92
N GLY A 249 3.19 -7.89 -10.68
CA GLY A 249 2.97 -6.86 -11.69
C GLY A 249 2.49 -5.57 -11.06
N ASP A 250 2.46 -4.52 -11.87
CA ASP A 250 1.92 -3.24 -11.43
C ASP A 250 0.37 -3.30 -11.34
N VAL A 251 -0.17 -2.66 -10.30
CA VAL A 251 -1.63 -2.57 -10.09
C VAL A 251 -2.19 -1.51 -11.03
N ARG A 252 -3.30 -1.83 -11.70
CA ARG A 252 -3.94 -0.97 -12.68
C ARG A 252 -5.23 -0.36 -12.13
N GLY A 253 -5.46 0.90 -12.49
CA GLY A 253 -6.70 1.63 -12.21
C GLY A 253 -7.87 1.12 -13.06
N SER A 254 -9.04 1.74 -12.85
CA SER A 254 -10.27 1.42 -13.58
C SER A 254 -10.19 1.77 -15.06
N ASP A 255 -9.32 2.72 -15.42
CA ASP A 255 -8.95 3.11 -16.78
C ASP A 255 -7.99 2.12 -17.47
N GLY A 256 -7.48 1.13 -16.73
CA GLY A 256 -6.49 0.17 -17.21
C GLY A 256 -5.05 0.69 -17.17
N GLU A 257 -4.82 1.93 -16.77
CA GLU A 257 -3.48 2.50 -16.61
C GLU A 257 -2.87 2.08 -15.27
N VAL A 258 -1.54 2.12 -15.17
CA VAL A 258 -0.87 1.78 -13.90
C VAL A 258 -1.16 2.85 -12.85
N GLN A 259 -1.56 2.43 -11.65
CA GLN A 259 -1.77 3.33 -10.53
C GLN A 259 -0.50 4.11 -10.20
N LYS A 260 -0.60 5.45 -10.23
CA LYS A 260 0.53 6.37 -10.10
C LYS A 260 0.23 7.49 -9.12
N THR A 261 1.24 7.92 -8.36
CA THR A 261 1.13 9.10 -7.49
C THR A 261 1.03 10.38 -8.31
N SER A 262 0.30 11.37 -7.79
CA SER A 262 -0.06 12.58 -8.54
C SER A 262 0.79 13.81 -8.17
N ALA A 263 1.48 13.80 -7.03
CA ALA A 263 2.40 14.88 -6.68
C ALA A 263 3.54 14.91 -7.72
N PRO A 264 3.74 16.04 -8.41
CA PRO A 264 4.63 16.10 -9.55
C PRO A 264 6.07 15.86 -9.13
N SER A 265 6.76 14.99 -9.87
CA SER A 265 8.21 14.99 -9.93
C SER A 265 8.67 16.16 -10.78
N VAL A 266 9.52 17.03 -10.25
CA VAL A 266 10.22 18.02 -11.08
C VAL A 266 11.22 17.26 -11.96
N GLY A 267 10.87 17.05 -13.22
CA GLY A 267 11.78 16.54 -14.24
C GLY A 267 12.87 17.58 -14.50
N ALA A 268 14.11 17.10 -14.63
CA ALA A 268 15.21 17.91 -15.14
C ALA A 268 14.87 18.37 -16.57
N GLY A 269 14.37 19.61 -16.69
CA GLY A 269 14.10 20.31 -17.94
C GLY A 269 15.04 21.51 -18.05
N ARG A 270 15.84 21.48 -19.11
CA ARG A 270 16.86 22.46 -19.53
C ARG A 270 16.30 23.89 -19.66
N GLY A 271 17.15 24.87 -19.43
CA GLY A 271 16.97 26.27 -19.84
C GLY A 271 17.55 27.24 -18.82
#